data_AF-A0A0F6H615-F1
#
_entry.id   AF-A0A0F6H615-F1
#
_cell.length_a   1.000
_cell.length_b   1.000
_cell.length_c   1.000
_cell.angle_alpha   90.00
_cell.angle_beta   90.00
_cell.angle_gamma   90.00
#
_symmetry.space_group_name_H-M   'P 1'
#
loop_
_entity.id
_entity.type
_entity.pdbx_description
1 polymer ?
#
loop_
_entity_poly.entity_id
_entity_poly.type
_entity_poly.pdbx_seq_one_letter_code
_entity_poly.pdbx_strand_id
1 'polypeptide(L)'
;MKKIKIVTVITLFLISLTGCKKSKEELEKELANQRKQEIEKAINSVYDFGGNGLAFLIDRNSIKDLHQMCFDFRPSKNRAIAKFYKHPTVYNLEVRKKSEFEYTLIYQKNEGTIKLLLEGDYPVKEGSMGFLTANVLLTLQGESAIVNERIGKLDLIYGSDSVARSRHGRFKTLEECEAQISADEELSETLRKQDGACEGPGC
;
A
#
# COMPACT_ATOMS: atom_id res chain seq x y z
N MET A 1 37.80 -17.67 -19.53
CA MET A 1 36.91 -16.70 -20.20
C MET A 1 36.31 -15.77 -19.16
N LYS A 2 36.85 -14.54 -19.02
CA LYS A 2 36.39 -13.52 -18.07
C LYS A 2 35.34 -12.63 -18.77
N LYS A 3 34.06 -12.83 -18.45
CA LYS A 3 32.99 -11.89 -18.83
C LYS A 3 32.79 -10.92 -17.65
N ILE A 4 33.58 -9.85 -17.61
CA ILE A 4 33.51 -8.81 -16.58
C ILE A 4 33.13 -7.48 -17.26
N LYS A 5 31.95 -6.97 -16.88
CA LYS A 5 31.59 -5.54 -16.73
C LYS A 5 31.69 -4.61 -17.95
N ILE A 6 30.91 -4.85 -19.00
CA ILE A 6 30.72 -3.85 -20.07
C ILE A 6 29.48 -2.96 -19.81
N VAL A 7 28.48 -3.45 -19.06
CA VAL A 7 27.20 -2.73 -18.92
C VAL A 7 27.28 -1.51 -17.97
N THR A 8 28.13 -1.55 -16.94
CA THR A 8 28.22 -0.46 -15.96
C THR A 8 29.04 0.75 -16.44
N VAL A 9 29.88 0.59 -17.46
CA VAL A 9 30.73 1.66 -17.98
C VAL A 9 29.95 2.56 -18.96
N ILE A 10 28.97 2.00 -19.68
CA ILE A 10 28.19 2.75 -20.68
C ILE A 10 27.24 3.77 -20.02
N THR A 11 26.69 3.44 -18.84
CA THR A 11 25.82 4.37 -18.10
C THR A 11 26.58 5.56 -17.50
N LEU A 12 27.86 5.38 -17.13
CA LEU A 12 28.71 6.49 -16.67
C LEU A 12 29.28 7.33 -17.82
N PHE A 13 29.48 6.74 -19.01
CA PHE A 13 30.01 7.47 -20.18
C PHE A 13 28.94 8.31 -20.91
N LEU A 14 27.66 7.95 -20.81
CA LEU A 14 26.58 8.78 -21.36
C LEU A 14 26.37 10.06 -20.56
N ILE A 15 26.78 10.11 -19.28
CA ILE A 15 26.70 11.29 -18.42
C ILE A 15 27.84 12.30 -18.75
N SER A 16 28.95 11.84 -19.33
CA SER A 16 30.10 12.71 -19.65
C SER A 16 30.05 13.36 -21.04
N LEU A 17 29.10 12.99 -21.91
CA LEU A 17 29.01 13.48 -23.29
C LEU A 17 27.91 14.53 -23.53
N THR A 18 27.09 14.86 -22.52
CA THR A 18 26.11 15.96 -22.58
C THR A 18 26.46 17.02 -21.54
N GLY A 19 27.36 17.93 -21.91
CA GLY A 19 27.90 19.00 -21.05
C GLY A 19 26.92 20.12 -20.69
N CYS A 20 25.73 19.80 -20.16
CA CYS A 20 24.88 20.75 -19.48
C CYS A 20 24.67 20.25 -18.04
N LYS A 21 25.40 20.85 -17.10
CA LYS A 21 25.26 20.54 -15.67
C LYS A 21 23.88 21.02 -15.25
N LYS A 22 22.93 20.08 -15.12
CA LYS A 22 21.56 20.38 -14.67
C LYS A 22 21.61 21.22 -13.39
N SER A 23 20.75 22.22 -13.31
CA SER A 23 20.63 23.04 -12.11
C SER A 23 20.13 22.18 -10.94
N LYS A 24 20.37 22.64 -9.71
CA LYS A 24 19.85 21.97 -8.51
C LYS A 24 18.30 21.85 -8.58
N GLU A 25 17.64 22.88 -9.09
CA GLU A 25 16.19 22.90 -9.27
C GLU A 25 15.70 21.88 -10.30
N GLU A 26 16.43 21.70 -11.41
CA GLU A 26 16.10 20.69 -12.43
C GLU A 26 16.23 19.27 -11.88
N LEU A 27 17.27 19.01 -11.09
CA LEU A 27 17.48 17.72 -10.42
C LEU A 27 16.38 17.43 -9.39
N GLU A 28 15.98 18.43 -8.59
CA GLU A 28 14.89 18.29 -7.62
C GLU A 28 13.54 18.01 -8.30
N LYS A 29 13.24 18.71 -9.40
CA LYS A 29 12.02 18.47 -10.19
C LYS A 29 12.01 17.08 -10.82
N GLU A 30 13.14 16.63 -11.36
CA GLU A 30 13.27 15.29 -11.94
C GLU A 30 13.06 14.21 -10.90
N LEU A 31 13.68 14.35 -9.72
CA LEU A 31 13.50 13.41 -8.61
C LEU A 31 12.05 13.40 -8.10
N ALA A 32 11.41 14.56 -7.99
CA ALA A 32 10.00 14.65 -7.61
C ALA A 32 9.08 13.96 -8.63
N ASN A 33 9.35 14.13 -9.93
CA ASN A 33 8.60 13.45 -10.98
C ASN A 33 8.80 11.93 -10.96
N GLN A 34 10.04 11.46 -10.76
CA GLN A 34 10.34 10.04 -10.60
C GLN A 34 9.60 9.44 -9.40
N ARG A 35 9.69 10.11 -8.24
CA ARG A 35 8.96 9.72 -7.02
C ARG A 35 7.48 9.57 -7.31
N LYS A 36 6.89 10.57 -7.97
CA LYS A 36 5.47 10.56 -8.32
C LYS A 36 5.11 9.37 -9.20
N GLN A 37 5.86 9.13 -10.28
CA GLN A 37 5.60 8.03 -11.21
C GLN A 37 5.73 6.66 -10.53
N GLU A 38 6.72 6.47 -9.67
CA GLU A 38 6.90 5.23 -8.94
C GLU A 38 5.78 4.99 -7.94
N ILE A 39 5.34 6.02 -7.22
CA ILE A 39 4.18 5.92 -6.32
C ILE A 39 2.92 5.65 -7.12
N GLU A 40 2.65 6.39 -8.20
CA GLU A 40 1.48 6.18 -9.04
C GLU A 40 1.45 4.77 -9.65
N LYS A 41 2.61 4.18 -9.98
CA LYS A 41 2.69 2.78 -10.37
C LYS A 41 2.41 1.86 -9.18
N ALA A 42 3.03 2.13 -8.03
CA ALA A 42 2.96 1.28 -6.85
C ALA A 42 1.54 1.16 -6.30
N ILE A 43 0.78 2.27 -6.23
CA ILE A 43 -0.60 2.32 -5.68
C ILE A 43 -1.61 1.47 -6.48
N ASN A 44 -1.27 1.04 -7.70
CA ASN A 44 -2.13 0.21 -8.53
C ASN A 44 -1.94 -1.29 -8.20
N SER A 45 -2.36 -1.68 -7.01
CA SER A 45 -2.14 -3.03 -6.46
C SER A 45 -3.24 -3.42 -5.48
N VAL A 46 -3.16 -4.67 -4.99
CA VAL A 46 -3.95 -5.15 -3.86
C VAL A 46 -3.18 -4.95 -2.56
N TYR A 47 -3.88 -4.54 -1.51
CA TYR A 47 -3.33 -4.26 -0.18
C TYR A 47 -4.16 -4.92 0.90
N ASP A 48 -3.50 -5.39 1.95
CA ASP A 48 -4.17 -5.80 3.18
C ASP A 48 -4.34 -4.59 4.10
N PHE A 49 -5.59 -4.24 4.39
CA PHE A 49 -5.93 -3.25 5.39
C PHE A 49 -6.40 -4.01 6.63
N GLY A 50 -5.59 -3.95 7.69
CA GLY A 50 -5.89 -4.51 9.02
C GLY A 50 -7.03 -3.81 9.77
N GLY A 51 -7.96 -3.16 9.07
CA GLY A 51 -9.03 -2.37 9.67
C GLY A 51 -10.23 -2.21 8.74
N ASN A 52 -11.35 -1.81 9.35
CA ASN A 52 -12.65 -1.75 8.71
C ASN A 52 -13.08 -0.33 8.32
N GLY A 53 -12.15 0.62 8.26
CA GLY A 53 -12.46 2.03 8.05
C GLY A 53 -13.23 2.31 6.74
N LEU A 54 -13.06 1.49 5.71
CA LEU A 54 -13.85 1.59 4.46
C LEU A 54 -15.31 1.14 4.63
N ALA A 55 -15.63 0.34 5.66
CA ALA A 55 -17.01 -0.03 5.95
C ALA A 55 -17.88 1.20 6.23
N PHE A 56 -17.33 2.28 6.80
CA PHE A 56 -18.08 3.54 6.99
C PHE A 56 -18.58 4.18 5.69
N LEU A 57 -17.91 3.90 4.56
CA LEU A 57 -18.34 4.32 3.22
C LEU A 57 -19.32 3.33 2.58
N ILE A 58 -19.10 2.03 2.81
CA ILE A 58 -19.81 0.94 2.14
C ILE A 58 -21.13 0.63 2.84
N ASP A 59 -21.06 0.27 4.12
CA ASP A 59 -22.19 -0.05 4.99
C ASP A 59 -21.81 0.21 6.46
N ARG A 60 -22.38 1.27 7.02
CA ARG A 60 -22.09 1.69 8.40
C ARG A 60 -22.62 0.71 9.45
N ASN A 61 -23.62 -0.10 9.11
CA ASN A 61 -24.26 -0.98 10.07
C ASN A 61 -23.47 -2.29 10.26
N SER A 62 -22.69 -2.69 9.27
CA SER A 62 -21.88 -3.92 9.30
C SER A 62 -20.48 -3.71 9.87
N ILE A 63 -20.12 -2.51 10.33
CA ILE A 63 -18.76 -2.19 10.82
C ILE A 63 -18.28 -3.15 11.90
N LYS A 64 -19.17 -3.61 12.79
CA LYS A 64 -18.80 -4.52 13.88
C LYS A 64 -18.38 -5.91 13.40
N ASP A 65 -18.88 -6.33 12.24
CA ASP A 65 -18.64 -7.67 11.69
C ASP A 65 -17.49 -7.67 10.69
N LEU A 66 -17.13 -6.49 10.18
CA LEU A 66 -16.04 -6.28 9.24
C LEU A 66 -14.78 -5.88 10.01
N HIS A 67 -13.66 -6.57 9.81
CA HIS A 67 -12.40 -6.28 10.52
C HIS A 67 -11.25 -6.02 9.56
N GLN A 68 -10.82 -7.05 8.84
CA GLN A 68 -9.71 -7.00 7.90
C GLN A 68 -10.23 -7.10 6.48
N MET A 69 -9.56 -6.43 5.55
CA MET A 69 -9.98 -6.46 4.15
C MET A 69 -8.80 -6.40 3.18
N CYS A 70 -9.01 -7.03 2.03
CA CYS A 70 -8.18 -6.86 0.87
C CYS A 70 -8.77 -5.73 0.00
N PHE A 71 -7.95 -4.71 -0.25
CA PHE A 71 -8.30 -3.55 -1.04
C PHE A 71 -7.51 -3.53 -2.35
N ASP A 72 -8.17 -3.89 -3.46
CA ASP A 72 -7.64 -3.74 -4.82
C ASP A 72 -7.81 -2.29 -5.27
N PHE A 73 -6.80 -1.46 -5.03
CA PHE A 73 -6.83 -0.04 -5.40
C PHE A 73 -6.20 0.15 -6.78
N ARG A 74 -6.98 0.62 -7.76
CA ARG A 74 -6.48 0.86 -9.13
C ARG A 74 -6.95 2.21 -9.67
N PRO A 75 -6.41 3.33 -9.15
CA PRO A 75 -6.76 4.66 -9.63
C PRO A 75 -6.46 4.87 -11.11
N SER A 76 -5.45 4.18 -11.69
CA SER A 76 -5.20 4.23 -13.15
C SER A 76 -6.34 3.66 -14.00
N LYS A 77 -7.21 2.85 -13.39
CA LYS A 77 -8.38 2.23 -14.00
C LYS A 77 -9.70 2.81 -13.46
N ASN A 78 -9.62 3.91 -12.71
CA ASN A 78 -10.77 4.55 -12.04
C ASN A 78 -11.62 3.59 -11.21
N ARG A 79 -11.01 2.55 -10.62
CA ARG A 79 -11.74 1.53 -9.84
C ARG A 79 -11.00 1.12 -8.58
N ALA A 80 -11.77 0.71 -7.59
CA ALA A 80 -11.27 -0.05 -6.46
C ALA A 80 -12.23 -1.21 -6.14
N ILE A 81 -11.71 -2.25 -5.51
CA ILE A 81 -12.51 -3.36 -4.99
C ILE A 81 -12.14 -3.56 -3.53
N ALA A 82 -13.14 -3.59 -2.65
CA ALA A 82 -12.95 -3.98 -1.26
C ALA A 82 -13.60 -5.35 -1.05
N LYS A 83 -12.83 -6.28 -0.48
CA LYS A 83 -13.32 -7.59 -0.05
C LYS A 83 -12.90 -7.81 1.39
N PHE A 84 -13.87 -7.92 2.28
CA PHE A 84 -13.59 -8.17 3.68
C PHE A 84 -13.34 -9.65 3.90
N TYR A 85 -12.31 -9.96 4.68
CA TYR A 85 -11.91 -11.34 4.94
C TYR A 85 -13.03 -12.10 5.65
N LYS A 86 -13.26 -13.37 5.24
CA LYS A 86 -14.39 -14.22 5.68
C LYS A 86 -15.80 -13.68 5.37
N HIS A 87 -15.91 -12.64 4.55
CA HIS A 87 -17.20 -12.12 4.07
C HIS A 87 -17.36 -12.37 2.57
N PRO A 88 -18.50 -12.91 2.11
CA PRO A 88 -18.67 -13.28 0.70
C PRO A 88 -18.83 -12.09 -0.25
N THR A 89 -19.26 -10.94 0.28
CA THR A 89 -19.59 -9.77 -0.54
C THR A 89 -18.34 -9.06 -1.04
N VAL A 90 -18.34 -8.77 -2.35
CA VAL A 90 -17.31 -7.99 -3.02
C VAL A 90 -17.89 -6.61 -3.37
N TYR A 91 -17.24 -5.56 -2.87
CA TYR A 91 -17.68 -4.18 -3.04
C TYR A 91 -16.88 -3.51 -4.14
N ASN A 92 -17.55 -3.09 -5.21
CA ASN A 92 -16.92 -2.40 -6.34
C ASN A 92 -17.13 -0.89 -6.19
N LEU A 93 -16.03 -0.14 -6.17
CA LEU A 93 -16.03 1.31 -6.01
C LEU A 93 -15.49 1.98 -7.28
N GLU A 94 -16.06 3.14 -7.61
CA GLU A 94 -15.46 4.05 -8.57
C GLU A 94 -14.39 4.88 -7.86
N VAL A 95 -13.29 5.17 -8.56
CA VAL A 95 -12.19 6.01 -8.08
C VAL A 95 -12.02 7.20 -9.02
N ARG A 96 -12.09 8.41 -8.48
CA ARG A 96 -11.79 9.65 -9.22
C ARG A 96 -10.56 10.32 -8.62
N LYS A 97 -9.59 10.66 -9.47
CA LYS A 97 -8.44 11.46 -9.04
C LYS A 97 -8.90 12.89 -8.77
N LYS A 98 -8.61 13.40 -7.57
CA LYS A 98 -8.94 14.78 -7.18
C LYS A 98 -7.71 15.68 -7.25
N SER A 99 -6.61 15.23 -6.67
CA SER A 99 -5.33 15.92 -6.69
C SER A 99 -4.17 14.92 -6.61
N GLU A 100 -2.95 15.39 -6.38
CA GLU A 100 -1.82 14.49 -6.17
C GLU A 100 -2.01 13.70 -4.87
N PHE A 101 -2.06 12.37 -5.00
CA PHE A 101 -2.27 11.43 -3.89
C PHE A 101 -3.58 11.64 -3.11
N GLU A 102 -4.57 12.26 -3.74
CA GLU A 102 -5.92 12.42 -3.20
C GLU A 102 -6.94 11.92 -4.22
N TYR A 103 -7.83 11.04 -3.76
CA TYR A 103 -8.81 10.37 -4.60
C TYR A 103 -10.17 10.36 -3.94
N THR A 104 -11.21 10.53 -4.73
CA THR A 104 -12.58 10.29 -4.32
C THR A 104 -12.92 8.82 -4.57
N LEU A 105 -13.42 8.13 -3.55
CA LEU A 105 -14.04 6.82 -3.63
C LEU A 105 -15.56 6.98 -3.63
N ILE A 106 -16.23 6.34 -4.58
CA ILE A 106 -17.69 6.38 -4.71
C ILE A 106 -18.22 4.95 -4.66
N TYR A 107 -19.17 4.71 -3.76
CA TYR A 107 -19.90 3.47 -3.66
C TYR A 107 -21.40 3.76 -3.58
N GLN A 108 -22.15 3.35 -4.60
CA GLN A 108 -23.57 3.68 -4.74
C GLN A 108 -23.82 5.20 -4.65
N LYS A 109 -24.49 5.67 -3.59
CA LYS A 109 -24.76 7.10 -3.33
C LYS A 109 -23.77 7.73 -2.33
N ASN A 110 -22.87 6.94 -1.77
CA ASN A 110 -21.92 7.39 -0.76
C ASN A 110 -20.60 7.80 -1.42
N GLU A 111 -20.03 8.89 -0.92
CA GLU A 111 -18.75 9.40 -1.38
C GLU A 111 -17.81 9.63 -0.19
N GLY A 112 -16.54 9.30 -0.38
CA GLY A 112 -15.48 9.56 0.58
C GLY A 112 -14.20 9.99 -0.13
N THR A 113 -13.45 10.91 0.46
CA THR A 113 -12.14 11.27 -0.06
C THR A 113 -11.06 10.51 0.70
N ILE A 114 -10.16 9.83 0.00
CA ILE A 114 -8.93 9.31 0.58
C ILE A 114 -7.75 10.21 0.23
N LYS A 115 -6.92 10.49 1.23
CA LYS A 115 -5.63 11.16 1.08
C LYS A 115 -4.51 10.21 1.51
N LEU A 116 -3.53 10.01 0.64
CA LEU A 116 -2.36 9.18 0.93
C LEU A 116 -1.28 10.05 1.58
N LEU A 117 -0.98 9.78 2.85
CA LEU A 117 0.05 10.47 3.62
C LEU A 117 1.33 9.63 3.57
N LEU A 118 2.28 10.06 2.74
CA LEU A 118 3.54 9.35 2.52
C LEU A 118 4.40 9.30 3.79
N GLU A 119 4.97 8.15 4.09
CA GLU A 119 5.85 7.91 5.24
C GLU A 119 7.05 7.06 4.82
N GLY A 120 8.25 7.51 5.19
CA GLY A 120 9.53 6.93 4.78
C GLY A 120 10.31 7.81 3.80
N ASP A 121 11.57 7.46 3.60
CA ASP A 121 12.50 8.22 2.75
C ASP A 121 12.38 7.83 1.27
N TYR A 122 12.70 8.80 0.40
CA TYR A 122 12.84 8.60 -1.04
C TYR A 122 14.08 9.31 -1.55
N PRO A 123 14.89 8.71 -2.46
CA PRO A 123 14.71 7.40 -3.07
C PRO A 123 14.99 6.24 -2.10
N VAL A 124 14.23 5.15 -2.26
CA VAL A 124 14.50 3.91 -1.51
C VAL A 124 15.65 3.17 -2.18
N LYS A 125 16.76 3.00 -1.46
CA LYS A 125 17.96 2.35 -2.01
C LYS A 125 17.74 0.85 -2.22
N GLU A 126 18.05 0.36 -3.42
CA GLU A 126 18.05 -1.07 -3.73
C GLU A 126 19.09 -1.83 -2.88
N GLY A 127 18.71 -3.02 -2.40
CA GLY A 127 19.48 -3.83 -1.47
C GLY A 127 19.45 -3.34 -0.02
N SER A 128 18.66 -2.31 0.31
CA SER A 128 18.52 -1.80 1.67
C SER A 128 17.31 -2.36 2.42
N MET A 129 17.25 -2.07 3.72
CA MET A 129 16.07 -2.31 4.55
C MET A 129 15.04 -1.16 4.48
N GLY A 130 15.29 -0.15 3.66
CA GLY A 130 14.40 1.00 3.49
C GLY A 130 13.09 0.63 2.79
N PHE A 131 12.04 1.40 3.05
CA PHE A 131 10.75 1.27 2.39
C PHE A 131 10.01 2.61 2.41
N LEU A 132 9.12 2.78 1.45
CA LEU A 132 8.18 3.91 1.38
C LEU A 132 6.76 3.36 1.49
N THR A 133 5.97 3.99 2.35
CA THR A 133 4.57 3.64 2.59
C THR A 133 3.67 4.86 2.47
N ALA A 134 2.36 4.64 2.47
CA ALA A 134 1.40 5.71 2.65
C ALA A 134 0.28 5.31 3.61
N ASN A 135 0.05 6.10 4.65
CA ASN A 135 -1.15 5.96 5.47
C ASN A 135 -2.35 6.50 4.67
N VAL A 136 -3.45 5.76 4.68
CA VAL A 136 -4.69 6.15 3.98
C VAL A 136 -5.61 6.83 4.97
N LEU A 137 -5.80 8.13 4.80
CA LEU A 137 -6.77 8.91 5.57
C LEU A 137 -8.07 9.02 4.78
N LEU A 138 -9.16 8.46 5.29
CA LEU A 138 -10.50 8.59 4.73
C LEU A 138 -11.22 9.77 5.41
N THR A 139 -11.77 10.66 4.59
CA THR A 139 -12.66 11.73 4.99
C THR A 139 -14.05 11.45 4.41
N LEU A 140 -15.05 11.31 5.28
CA LEU A 140 -16.46 11.22 4.90
C LEU A 140 -17.18 12.50 5.31
N GLN A 141 -17.92 13.10 4.40
CA GLN A 141 -18.84 14.20 4.70
C GLN A 141 -20.25 13.64 4.85
N GLY A 142 -20.74 13.57 6.09
CA GLY A 142 -22.14 13.28 6.38
C GLY A 142 -22.89 14.54 6.86
N GLU A 143 -24.20 14.42 7.03
CA GLU A 143 -25.08 15.52 7.43
C GLU A 143 -24.77 16.12 8.82
N SER A 144 -24.08 15.40 9.70
CA SER A 144 -23.87 15.80 11.10
C SER A 144 -22.42 15.86 11.57
N ALA A 145 -21.45 15.28 10.86
CA ALA A 145 -20.02 15.36 11.21
C ALA A 145 -19.10 14.92 10.06
N ILE A 146 -17.88 15.46 10.04
CA ILE A 146 -16.76 14.97 9.22
C ILE A 146 -16.09 13.83 9.98
N VAL A 147 -16.06 12.63 9.38
CA VAL A 147 -15.30 11.49 9.91
C VAL A 147 -13.95 11.46 9.21
N ASN A 148 -12.85 11.55 9.98
CA ASN A 148 -11.48 11.45 9.49
C ASN A 148 -10.80 10.26 10.13
N GLU A 149 -10.68 9.16 9.39
CA GLU A 149 -10.18 7.89 9.91
C GLU A 149 -8.99 7.39 9.13
N ARG A 150 -7.99 6.85 9.83
CA ARG A 150 -6.91 6.11 9.18
C ARG A 150 -7.41 4.70 8.91
N ILE A 151 -7.58 4.38 7.63
CA ILE A 151 -8.26 3.12 7.24
C ILE A 151 -7.30 2.01 6.86
N GLY A 152 -6.02 2.32 6.71
CA GLY A 152 -5.00 1.34 6.32
C GLY A 152 -3.69 1.99 5.90
N LYS A 153 -2.78 1.17 5.40
CA LYS A 153 -1.45 1.58 4.96
C LYS A 153 -1.12 0.88 3.65
N LEU A 154 -0.61 1.64 2.68
CA LEU A 154 -0.11 1.12 1.41
C LEU A 154 1.39 0.91 1.51
N ASP A 155 1.86 -0.30 1.29
CA ASP A 155 3.29 -0.56 1.07
C ASP A 155 3.65 -0.29 -0.40
N LEU A 156 4.38 0.81 -0.64
CA LEU A 156 4.59 1.34 -1.99
C LEU A 156 5.89 0.86 -2.62
N ILE A 157 7.01 1.04 -1.93
CA ILE A 157 8.34 0.74 -2.45
C ILE A 157 9.14 0.00 -1.39
N TYR A 158 9.80 -1.08 -1.80
CA TYR A 158 10.67 -1.87 -0.94
C TYR A 158 12.11 -1.75 -1.42
N GLY A 159 13.06 -1.60 -0.50
CA GLY A 159 14.49 -1.61 -0.81
C GLY A 159 15.02 -2.99 -1.16
N SER A 160 14.34 -4.07 -0.76
CA SER A 160 14.72 -5.44 -1.10
C SER A 160 13.54 -6.41 -0.99
N ASP A 161 13.68 -7.57 -1.64
CA ASP A 161 12.69 -8.67 -1.55
C ASP A 161 12.53 -9.20 -0.12
N SER A 162 13.57 -9.08 0.70
CA SER A 162 13.51 -9.46 2.12
C SER A 162 12.50 -8.59 2.87
N VAL A 163 12.52 -7.27 2.62
CA VAL A 163 11.55 -6.34 3.21
C VAL A 163 10.14 -6.62 2.70
N ALA A 164 9.99 -6.88 1.39
CA ALA A 164 8.69 -7.22 0.80
C ALA A 164 8.06 -8.46 1.47
N ARG A 165 8.86 -9.53 1.62
CA ARG A 165 8.45 -10.76 2.31
C ARG A 165 8.24 -10.58 3.80
N SER A 166 8.93 -9.66 4.47
CA SER A 166 8.70 -9.46 5.91
C SER A 166 7.42 -8.71 6.20
N ARG A 167 6.93 -7.89 5.26
CA ARG A 167 5.82 -6.96 5.53
C ARG A 167 4.48 -7.45 5.05
N HIS A 168 4.44 -8.34 4.05
CA HIS A 168 3.19 -8.93 3.53
C HIS A 168 2.08 -7.90 3.23
N GLY A 169 2.44 -6.70 2.76
CA GLY A 169 1.49 -5.59 2.67
C GLY A 169 0.92 -5.32 1.28
N ARG A 170 1.49 -5.95 0.22
CA ARG A 170 1.11 -5.70 -1.18
C ARG A 170 1.10 -6.97 -2.01
N PHE A 171 0.02 -7.17 -2.75
CA PHE A 171 -0.31 -8.39 -3.49
C PHE A 171 -0.73 -8.07 -4.93
N LYS A 172 -0.73 -9.09 -5.79
CA LYS A 172 -1.20 -8.97 -7.18
C LYS A 172 -2.70 -9.19 -7.29
N THR A 173 -3.26 -10.05 -6.45
CA THR A 173 -4.69 -10.42 -6.47
C THR A 173 -5.32 -10.39 -5.08
N LEU A 174 -6.65 -10.38 -5.04
CA LEU A 174 -7.41 -10.44 -3.79
C LEU A 174 -7.21 -11.80 -3.10
N GLU A 175 -7.11 -12.87 -3.89
CA GLU A 175 -6.93 -14.24 -3.40
C GLU A 175 -5.57 -14.43 -2.73
N GLU A 176 -4.49 -13.85 -3.29
CA GLU A 176 -3.16 -13.84 -2.66
C GLU A 176 -3.20 -13.13 -1.30
N CYS A 177 -3.91 -12.00 -1.23
CA CYS A 177 -4.09 -11.25 0.00
C CYS A 177 -4.89 -12.05 1.04
N GLU A 178 -6.03 -12.64 0.67
CA GLU A 178 -6.83 -13.46 1.60
C GLU A 178 -6.08 -14.71 2.09
N ALA A 179 -5.32 -15.36 1.21
CA ALA A 179 -4.49 -16.51 1.59
C ALA A 179 -3.42 -16.11 2.62
N GLN A 180 -2.82 -14.93 2.47
CA GLN A 180 -1.86 -14.41 3.44
C GLN A 180 -2.51 -14.09 4.78
N ILE A 181 -3.68 -13.43 4.78
CA ILE A 181 -4.45 -13.16 6.00
C ILE A 181 -4.77 -14.47 6.75
N SER A 182 -5.21 -15.50 6.02
CA SER A 182 -5.50 -16.82 6.58
C SER A 182 -4.25 -17.47 7.19
N ALA A 183 -3.10 -17.40 6.52
CA ALA A 183 -1.86 -17.94 7.04
C ALA A 183 -1.38 -17.21 8.31
N ASP A 184 -1.54 -15.88 8.36
CA ASP A 184 -1.16 -15.08 9.53
C ASP A 184 -2.10 -15.34 10.73
N GLU A 185 -3.39 -15.59 10.47
CA GLU A 185 -4.37 -16.01 11.49
C GLU A 185 -4.01 -17.39 12.07
N GLU A 186 -3.74 -18.38 11.22
CA GLU A 186 -3.32 -19.74 11.64
C GLU A 186 -2.01 -19.73 12.44
N LEU A 187 -1.03 -18.94 12.01
CA LEU A 187 0.23 -18.77 12.73
C LEU A 187 -0.01 -18.14 14.12
N SER A 188 -0.84 -17.09 14.18
CA SER A 188 -1.19 -16.43 15.43
C SER A 188 -1.90 -17.37 16.40
N GLU A 189 -2.83 -18.20 15.91
CA GLU A 189 -3.47 -19.23 16.72
C GLU A 189 -2.49 -20.28 17.24
N THR A 190 -1.54 -20.70 16.39
CA THR A 190 -0.52 -21.70 16.75
C THR A 190 0.41 -21.17 17.84
N LEU A 191 0.88 -19.93 17.72
CA LEU A 191 1.70 -19.27 18.74
C LEU A 191 0.94 -19.12 20.06
N ARG A 192 -0.34 -18.70 20.02
CA ARG A 192 -1.17 -18.56 21.23
C ARG A 192 -1.40 -19.90 21.95
N LYS A 193 -1.48 -21.01 21.21
CA LYS A 193 -1.57 -22.37 21.78
C LYS A 193 -0.24 -22.81 22.40
N GLN A 194 0.90 -22.40 21.85
CA GLN A 194 2.22 -22.69 22.42
C GLN A 194 2.47 -21.91 23.71
N ASP A 195 2.09 -20.62 23.76
CA ASP A 195 2.20 -19.81 24.99
C ASP A 195 1.28 -20.32 26.12
N GLY A 196 0.13 -20.93 25.75
CA GLY A 196 -0.77 -21.59 26.68
C GLY A 196 -0.33 -22.98 27.15
N ALA A 197 0.72 -23.56 26.55
CA ALA A 197 1.24 -24.90 26.84
C ALA A 197 2.48 -24.89 27.76
N CYS A 198 2.58 -23.87 28.62
CA CYS A 198 3.51 -23.85 29.74
C CYS A 198 3.02 -24.78 30.86
N GLU A 199 3.02 -26.10 30.61
CA GLU A 199 2.84 -27.13 31.64
C GLU A 199 4.21 -27.68 32.05
N GLY A 200 4.87 -26.97 32.96
CA GLY A 200 6.10 -27.41 33.63
C GLY A 200 6.15 -26.86 35.06
N PRO A 201 6.83 -27.52 36.00
CA PRO A 201 6.91 -27.05 37.38
C PRO A 201 7.83 -25.82 37.41
N GLY A 202 7.25 -24.63 37.24
CA GLY A 202 7.99 -23.37 37.14
C GLY A 202 7.28 -22.24 36.40
N CYS A 203 6.06 -22.45 35.89
CA CYS A 203 5.12 -21.37 35.62
C CYS A 203 4.17 -21.15 36.81
#